data_AF-C4XZA7-F1
#
_entry.id   AF-C4XZA7-F1
#
_cell.length_a   1.000
_cell.length_b   1.000
_cell.length_c   1.000
_cell.angle_alpha   90.00
_cell.angle_beta   90.00
_cell.angle_gamma   90.00
#
_symmetry.space_group_name_H-M   'P 1'
#
loop_
_entity.id
_entity.type
_entity.pdbx_description
1 polymer ?
#
loop_
_entity_poly.entity_id
_entity_poly.type
_entity_poly.pdbx_seq_one_letter_code
_entity_poly.pdbx_strand_id
1 'polypeptide(L)'
;MAENNQYLPKYIQNIPWYYKNDALASADDALYHHRKKPGEKLDHSDPQAGSGIKDNFESVDGHLVRADGDYDAKRDRWHGHSHEEWDEIFEKWDKIKKSQHSLTEQDSDDTDYELELEELGLDRKQIQNSSKEDPMEKAIRDRRDVPAYILAINANVGGKIRLGKDSTKSLVNDDSDFVKESKDVKELKQMQQFAWEKNQEYQKKKEKEIFQAQIANMHDPYAKVDADVPVDLSLNVEASPTLMMLRNRENEEKKRKAGENKKNKLLERYG
;
A
#
# COMPACT_ATOMS: atom_id res chain seq x y z
N MET A 1 7.01 31.04 -14.87
CA MET A 1 6.17 32.02 -14.15
C MET A 1 5.78 31.38 -12.84
N ALA A 2 6.24 31.91 -11.71
CA ALA A 2 5.86 31.40 -10.40
C ALA A 2 4.35 31.57 -10.20
N GLU A 3 3.64 30.46 -9.96
CA GLU A 3 2.22 30.50 -9.64
C GLU A 3 2.02 31.25 -8.32
N ASN A 4 1.45 32.46 -8.39
CA ASN A 4 1.05 33.19 -7.20
C ASN A 4 -0.06 32.42 -6.49
N ASN A 5 0.30 31.73 -5.41
CA ASN A 5 -0.64 31.03 -4.57
C ASN A 5 -1.66 32.02 -3.99
N GLN A 6 -2.93 31.87 -4.38
CA GLN A 6 -4.05 32.75 -4.00
C GLN A 6 -4.29 32.80 -2.49
N TYR A 7 -3.84 31.79 -1.75
CA TYR A 7 -4.03 31.67 -0.30
C TYR A 7 -2.95 32.39 0.51
N LEU A 8 -1.89 32.91 -0.12
CA LEU A 8 -0.86 33.67 0.59
C LEU A 8 -1.32 35.12 0.84
N PRO A 9 -1.39 35.57 2.10
CA PRO A 9 -1.72 36.96 2.41
C PRO A 9 -0.72 37.95 1.81
N LYS A 10 -1.21 39.14 1.43
CA LYS A 10 -0.41 40.21 0.80
C LYS A 10 0.82 40.62 1.62
N TYR A 11 0.74 40.61 2.95
CA TYR A 11 1.88 40.99 3.81
C TYR A 11 3.02 39.97 3.77
N ILE A 12 2.75 38.70 3.42
CA ILE A 12 3.77 37.68 3.20
C ILE A 12 4.38 37.86 1.80
N GLN A 13 3.55 38.14 0.80
CA GLN A 13 4.00 38.35 -0.58
C GLN A 13 4.84 39.62 -0.76
N ASN A 14 4.52 40.68 -0.02
CA ASN A 14 5.22 41.96 -0.14
C ASN A 14 6.65 41.86 0.40
N ILE A 15 7.62 42.07 -0.49
CA ILE A 15 9.04 42.10 -0.15
C ILE A 15 9.36 43.41 0.60
N PRO A 16 9.93 43.34 1.82
CA PRO A 16 10.35 44.52 2.57
C PRO A 16 11.41 45.37 1.84
N TRP A 17 11.46 46.67 2.15
CA TRP A 17 12.34 47.62 1.45
C TRP A 17 13.83 47.27 1.52
N TYR A 18 14.29 46.66 2.62
CA TYR A 18 15.69 46.30 2.84
C TYR A 18 16.14 45.08 2.01
N TYR A 19 15.22 44.35 1.39
CA TYR A 19 15.53 43.26 0.46
C TYR A 19 15.53 43.70 -1.02
N LYS A 20 15.08 44.92 -1.34
CA LYS A 20 14.89 45.38 -2.74
C LYS A 20 16.19 45.60 -3.53
N ASN A 21 17.31 45.83 -2.84
CA ASN A 21 18.62 46.02 -3.45
C ASN A 21 19.51 44.77 -3.35
N ASP A 22 18.94 43.64 -2.93
CA ASP A 22 19.70 42.42 -2.72
C ASP A 22 20.04 41.79 -4.08
N ALA A 23 21.33 41.53 -4.32
CA ALA A 23 21.82 40.93 -5.56
C ALA A 23 21.32 39.48 -5.74
N LEU A 24 20.76 38.90 -4.68
CA LEU A 24 20.17 37.57 -4.62
C LEU A 24 18.68 37.54 -5.00
N ALA A 25 18.09 38.69 -5.36
CA ALA A 25 16.72 38.79 -5.85
C ALA A 25 16.59 38.04 -7.20
N SER A 26 16.15 36.79 -7.14
CA SER A 26 15.81 36.02 -8.33
C SER A 26 14.45 36.47 -8.86
N ALA A 27 14.39 36.86 -10.13
CA ALA A 27 13.14 37.24 -10.80
C ALA A 27 12.09 36.12 -10.82
N ASP A 28 12.52 34.87 -10.62
CA ASP A 28 11.67 33.68 -10.69
C ASP A 28 11.11 33.22 -9.33
N ASP A 29 11.54 33.80 -8.21
CA ASP A 29 11.13 33.36 -6.85
C ASP A 29 10.63 34.53 -5.99
N ALA A 30 9.32 34.78 -6.06
CA ALA A 30 8.67 35.91 -5.38
C ALA A 30 8.73 35.88 -3.83
N LEU A 31 9.12 34.75 -3.23
CA LEU A 31 9.18 34.54 -1.77
C LEU A 31 10.60 34.27 -1.28
N TYR A 32 11.63 34.69 -2.04
CA TYR A 32 13.03 34.45 -1.66
C TYR A 32 13.39 35.01 -0.27
N HIS A 33 12.77 36.12 0.14
CA HIS A 33 12.99 36.77 1.45
C HIS A 33 12.50 35.96 2.64
N HIS A 34 11.71 34.91 2.42
CA HIS A 34 11.28 33.96 3.46
C HIS A 34 12.17 32.72 3.55
N ARG A 35 13.10 32.52 2.60
CA ARG A 35 13.98 31.34 2.60
C ARG A 35 15.18 31.58 3.50
N LYS A 36 15.58 30.55 4.25
CA LYS A 36 16.81 30.57 5.06
C LYS A 36 18.06 30.83 4.21
N LYS A 37 18.08 30.30 2.99
CA LYS A 37 19.10 30.55 1.97
C LYS A 37 18.41 30.83 0.63
N PRO A 38 18.60 32.03 0.04
CA PRO A 38 17.99 32.36 -1.24
C PRO A 38 18.53 31.42 -2.33
N GLY A 39 17.63 30.86 -3.16
CA GLY A 39 17.95 29.88 -4.20
C GLY A 39 17.88 28.41 -3.77
N GLU A 40 17.86 28.10 -2.46
CA GLU A 40 17.71 26.73 -1.96
C GLU A 40 16.25 26.46 -1.58
N LYS A 41 15.59 25.55 -2.30
CA LYS A 41 14.27 25.03 -1.95
C LYS A 41 14.47 23.84 -1.02
N LEU A 42 14.39 24.07 0.29
CA LEU A 42 14.41 22.97 1.26
C LEU A 42 13.08 22.23 1.20
N ASP A 43 13.12 20.95 0.84
CA ASP A 43 11.95 20.10 0.89
C ASP A 43 11.78 19.53 2.30
N HIS A 44 10.55 19.62 2.79
CA HIS A 44 10.13 19.11 4.10
C HIS A 44 9.16 17.92 3.97
N SER A 45 8.83 17.46 2.75
CA SER A 45 8.01 16.26 2.58
C SER A 45 8.77 14.99 2.92
N ASP A 46 10.07 14.98 2.67
CA ASP A 46 10.93 13.83 2.86
C ASP A 46 11.67 13.89 4.21
N PRO A 47 11.82 12.74 4.90
CA PRO A 47 12.60 12.69 6.12
C PRO A 47 14.07 13.03 5.81
N GLN A 48 14.61 14.00 6.51
CA GLN A 48 16.01 14.42 6.35
C GLN A 48 16.90 13.56 7.24
N ALA A 49 17.99 13.04 6.66
CA ALA A 49 19.02 12.37 7.44
C ALA A 49 19.72 13.38 8.35
N GLY A 50 20.13 12.94 9.54
CA GLY A 50 20.92 13.77 10.45
C GLY A 50 22.24 14.20 9.79
N SER A 51 22.74 15.39 10.14
CA SER A 51 23.97 15.97 9.59
C SER A 51 25.28 15.26 9.99
N GLY A 52 25.17 14.15 10.71
CA GLY A 52 26.29 13.42 11.32
C GLY A 52 26.79 14.06 12.62
N ILE A 53 27.83 13.46 13.19
CA ILE A 53 28.50 13.89 14.42
C ILE A 53 29.87 14.45 14.02
N LYS A 54 30.23 15.63 14.53
CA LYS A 54 31.52 16.28 14.30
C LYS A 54 32.02 16.92 15.59
N ASP A 55 33.07 16.34 16.16
CA ASP A 55 33.69 16.83 17.38
C ASP A 55 34.87 17.73 17.01
N ASN A 56 34.67 19.04 17.16
CA ASN A 56 35.69 20.03 16.86
C ASN A 56 36.39 20.48 18.15
N PHE A 57 37.72 20.55 18.08
CA PHE A 57 38.57 21.05 19.15
C PHE A 57 39.30 22.30 18.67
N GLU A 58 39.22 23.38 19.44
CA GLU A 58 39.95 24.61 19.23
C GLU A 58 41.20 24.60 20.12
N SER A 59 42.35 25.02 19.59
CA SER A 59 43.57 25.15 20.38
C SER A 59 43.63 26.56 20.97
N VAL A 60 43.43 26.68 22.28
CA VAL A 60 43.59 27.92 23.02
C VAL A 60 44.76 27.73 23.97
N ASP A 61 45.81 28.54 23.82
CA ASP A 61 47.02 28.52 24.64
C ASP A 61 47.69 27.13 24.76
N GLY A 62 47.66 26.33 23.69
CA GLY A 62 48.26 25.00 23.64
C GLY A 62 47.41 23.87 24.23
N HIS A 63 46.21 24.19 24.76
CA HIS A 63 45.23 23.20 25.21
C HIS A 63 44.11 23.04 24.17
N LEU A 64 43.70 21.80 23.94
CA LEU A 64 42.53 21.50 23.10
C LEU A 64 41.27 21.70 23.93
N VAL A 65 40.53 22.76 23.62
CA VAL A 65 39.24 23.09 24.22
C VAL A 65 38.15 22.73 23.22
N ARG A 66 37.02 22.27 23.75
CA ARG A 66 35.85 21.97 22.93
C ARG A 66 35.31 23.25 22.26
N ALA A 67 35.07 23.18 20.96
CA ALA A 67 34.42 24.27 20.22
C ALA A 67 32.96 24.48 20.68
N ASP A 68 32.47 25.72 20.62
CA ASP A 68 31.07 26.01 20.90
C ASP A 68 30.17 25.37 19.84
N GLY A 69 29.23 24.53 20.28
CA GLY A 69 28.27 23.82 19.44
C GLY A 69 26.83 23.99 19.89
N ASP A 70 25.93 23.25 19.23
CA ASP A 70 24.51 23.16 19.59
C ASP A 70 24.32 22.66 21.03
N TYR A 71 23.15 22.91 21.60
CA TYR A 71 22.81 22.50 22.97
C TYR A 71 23.03 21.00 23.21
N ASP A 72 22.62 20.16 22.26
CA ASP A 72 22.79 18.71 22.35
C ASP A 72 24.27 18.32 22.29
N ALA A 73 25.05 18.97 21.42
CA ALA A 73 26.48 18.78 21.40
C ALA A 73 27.04 19.10 22.80
N LYS A 74 26.82 20.31 23.34
CA LYS A 74 27.36 20.73 24.65
C LYS A 74 27.10 19.74 25.78
N ARG A 75 25.98 19.02 25.74
CA ARG A 75 25.57 18.03 26.76
C ARG A 75 25.84 16.59 26.37
N ASP A 76 26.45 16.37 25.21
CA ASP A 76 26.81 15.04 24.74
C ASP A 76 27.85 14.42 25.68
N ARG A 77 27.43 13.33 26.32
CA ARG A 77 28.25 12.53 27.23
C ARG A 77 29.41 11.86 26.49
N TRP A 78 29.23 11.60 25.20
CA TRP A 78 30.16 10.83 24.37
C TRP A 78 31.03 11.72 23.47
N HIS A 79 31.07 13.03 23.70
CA HIS A 79 31.89 13.94 22.92
C HIS A 79 33.39 13.62 23.04
N GLY A 80 34.06 13.45 21.90
CA GLY A 80 35.48 13.10 21.84
C GLY A 80 35.78 11.63 22.15
N HIS A 81 34.76 10.77 22.21
CA HIS A 81 34.93 9.34 22.44
C HIS A 81 35.71 8.70 21.27
N SER A 82 36.81 8.02 21.60
CA SER A 82 37.64 7.33 20.61
C SER A 82 37.07 5.94 20.27
N HIS A 83 37.44 5.37 19.11
CA HIS A 83 37.06 3.99 18.80
C HIS A 83 37.84 2.96 19.63
N GLU A 84 39.00 3.34 20.19
CA GLU A 84 39.90 2.45 20.94
C GLU A 84 39.21 1.87 22.19
N GLU A 85 38.35 2.65 22.85
CA GLU A 85 37.57 2.19 24.00
C GLU A 85 36.60 1.05 23.64
N TRP A 86 36.08 1.03 22.40
CA TRP A 86 35.25 -0.06 21.91
C TRP A 86 36.06 -1.31 21.62
N ASP A 87 37.29 -1.17 21.11
CA ASP A 87 38.18 -2.30 20.83
C ASP A 87 38.46 -3.08 22.12
N GLU A 88 38.70 -2.40 23.24
CA GLU A 88 38.85 -3.06 24.55
C GLU A 88 37.60 -3.85 24.98
N ILE A 89 36.42 -3.31 24.71
CA ILE A 89 35.15 -3.98 25.01
C ILE A 89 35.04 -5.25 24.17
N PHE A 90 35.33 -5.18 22.86
CA PHE A 90 35.34 -6.34 21.98
C PHE A 90 36.33 -7.42 22.46
N GLU A 91 37.54 -7.04 22.86
CA GLU A 91 38.52 -8.00 23.40
C GLU A 91 38.01 -8.71 24.66
N LYS A 92 37.35 -7.98 25.56
CA LYS A 92 36.76 -8.55 26.78
C LYS A 92 35.65 -9.54 26.43
N TRP A 93 34.78 -9.21 25.48
CA TRP A 93 33.73 -10.10 24.99
C TRP A 93 34.28 -11.35 24.31
N ASP A 94 35.35 -11.22 23.53
CA ASP A 94 35.98 -12.36 22.87
C ASP A 94 36.62 -13.32 23.87
N LYS A 95 37.21 -12.80 24.96
CA LYS A 95 37.70 -13.62 26.07
C LYS A 95 36.55 -14.39 26.74
N ILE A 96 35.42 -13.72 26.98
CA ILE A 96 34.22 -14.35 27.56
C ILE A 96 33.69 -15.45 26.65
N LYS A 97 33.51 -15.18 25.35
CA LYS A 97 33.05 -16.19 24.38
C LYS A 97 33.96 -17.41 24.33
N LYS A 98 35.29 -17.21 24.32
CA LYS A 98 36.27 -18.31 24.34
C LYS A 98 36.15 -19.15 25.62
N SER A 99 35.98 -18.51 26.78
CA SER A 99 35.77 -19.24 28.04
C SER A 99 34.46 -20.03 28.10
N GLN A 100 33.37 -19.49 27.52
CA GLN A 100 32.09 -20.20 27.43
C GLN A 100 32.16 -21.41 26.49
N HIS A 101 32.91 -21.28 25.38
CA HIS A 101 33.10 -22.40 24.46
C HIS A 101 33.91 -23.54 25.10
N SER A 102 34.97 -23.22 25.85
CA SER A 102 35.73 -24.26 26.58
C SER A 102 34.92 -24.95 27.68
N LEU A 103 33.95 -24.26 28.29
CA LEU A 103 33.03 -24.86 29.26
C LEU A 103 32.03 -25.82 28.60
N THR A 104 31.59 -25.52 27.38
CA THR A 104 30.65 -26.39 26.63
C THR A 104 31.32 -27.62 26.03
N GLU A 105 32.63 -27.57 25.73
CA GLU A 105 33.40 -28.74 25.29
C GLU A 105 33.66 -29.75 26.42
N GLN A 106 33.63 -29.32 27.70
CA GLN A 106 33.76 -30.21 28.86
C GLN A 106 32.44 -30.84 29.29
N ASP A 107 31.30 -30.31 28.84
CA ASP A 107 29.93 -30.80 29.10
C ASP A 107 29.46 -31.82 28.03
N SER A 108 30.37 -32.38 27.22
CA SER A 108 30.05 -33.31 26.13
C SER A 108 29.79 -34.75 26.57
N ASP A 109 29.80 -35.05 27.87
CA ASP A 109 29.60 -36.41 28.41
C ASP A 109 28.12 -36.77 28.67
N ASP A 110 27.19 -35.86 28.36
CA ASP A 110 25.76 -35.96 28.63
C ASP A 110 24.98 -36.55 27.43
N THR A 111 25.27 -37.80 27.08
CA THR A 111 24.55 -38.56 26.03
C THR A 111 23.12 -38.99 26.41
N ASP A 112 22.77 -38.96 27.70
CA ASP A 112 21.47 -39.35 28.24
C ASP A 112 20.40 -38.28 28.02
N TYR A 113 20.74 -37.00 28.15
CA TYR A 113 19.80 -35.91 27.89
C TYR A 113 19.37 -35.81 26.42
N GLU A 114 20.23 -36.15 25.45
CA GLU A 114 19.86 -36.11 24.02
C GLU A 114 18.82 -37.18 23.67
N LEU A 115 18.90 -38.36 24.30
CA LEU A 115 17.95 -39.45 24.13
C LEU A 115 16.56 -39.11 24.71
N GLU A 116 16.51 -38.48 25.89
CA GLU A 116 15.25 -38.01 26.48
C GLU A 116 14.58 -36.90 25.65
N LEU A 117 15.39 -36.04 25.01
CA LEU A 117 14.90 -34.99 24.12
C LEU A 117 14.33 -35.55 22.82
N GLU A 118 14.97 -36.58 22.25
CA GLU A 118 14.47 -37.30 21.08
C GLU A 118 13.16 -38.05 21.41
N GLU A 119 13.07 -38.66 22.60
CA GLU A 119 11.83 -39.30 23.10
C GLU A 119 10.69 -38.28 23.27
N LEU A 120 11.00 -37.07 23.72
CA LEU A 120 10.06 -35.95 23.82
C LEU A 120 9.79 -35.26 22.46
N GLY A 121 10.48 -35.64 21.39
CA GLY A 121 10.36 -35.05 20.06
C GLY A 121 10.80 -33.59 19.98
N LEU A 122 11.69 -33.14 20.89
CA LEU A 122 12.18 -31.78 20.98
C LEU A 122 13.61 -31.70 20.43
N ASP A 123 13.81 -30.93 19.37
CA ASP A 123 15.16 -30.68 18.84
C ASP A 123 15.96 -29.80 19.81
N ARG A 124 17.24 -30.12 20.04
CA ARG A 124 18.19 -29.29 20.83
C ARG A 124 18.22 -27.83 20.38
N LYS A 125 18.01 -27.59 19.08
CA LYS A 125 17.89 -26.26 18.46
C LYS A 125 16.61 -25.51 18.84
N GLN A 126 15.52 -26.21 19.13
CA GLN A 126 14.27 -25.60 19.61
C GLN A 126 14.39 -25.18 21.08
N ILE A 127 15.21 -25.88 21.88
CA ILE A 127 15.47 -25.55 23.28
C ILE A 127 16.46 -24.39 23.40
N GLN A 128 17.53 -24.37 22.60
CA GLN A 128 18.45 -23.23 22.59
C GLN A 128 17.79 -21.94 22.09
N ASN A 129 16.85 -22.06 21.15
CA ASN A 129 16.02 -20.94 20.70
C ASN A 129 14.74 -20.79 21.52
N SER A 130 14.62 -21.46 22.68
CA SER A 130 13.45 -21.40 23.57
C SER A 130 13.41 -20.08 24.33
N SER A 131 13.23 -19.00 23.58
CA SER A 131 12.30 -17.96 23.99
C SER A 131 10.91 -18.60 23.94
N LYS A 132 10.59 -19.47 24.90
CA LYS A 132 9.19 -19.77 25.22
C LYS A 132 8.65 -18.50 25.85
N GLU A 133 8.44 -17.49 25.01
CA GLU A 133 7.76 -16.26 25.37
C GLU A 133 6.45 -16.69 26.01
N ASP A 134 6.17 -16.16 27.21
CA ASP A 134 4.89 -16.39 27.85
C ASP A 134 3.81 -16.06 26.80
N PRO A 135 2.84 -16.95 26.52
CA PRO A 135 1.78 -16.67 25.56
C PRO A 135 1.07 -15.32 25.81
N MET A 136 1.17 -14.77 27.03
CA MET A 136 0.69 -13.43 27.37
C MET A 136 1.64 -12.28 27.02
N GLU A 137 2.94 -12.54 26.91
CA GLU A 137 3.97 -11.56 26.48
C GLU A 137 4.23 -11.62 24.97
N LYS A 138 3.66 -12.60 24.28
CA LYS A 138 3.80 -12.74 22.83
C LYS A 138 3.28 -11.49 22.13
N ALA A 139 4.14 -10.90 21.31
CA ALA A 139 3.73 -9.77 20.47
C ALA A 139 2.55 -10.18 19.57
N ILE A 140 1.55 -9.28 19.45
CA ILE A 140 0.39 -9.48 18.56
C ILE A 140 0.84 -9.65 17.10
N ARG A 141 1.99 -9.06 16.75
CA ARG A 141 2.58 -9.16 15.41
C ARG A 141 3.16 -10.57 15.20
N ASP A 142 2.60 -11.29 14.23
CA ASP A 142 3.21 -12.52 13.75
C ASP A 142 4.54 -12.21 13.07
N ARG A 143 5.61 -12.89 13.50
CA ARG A 143 6.95 -12.75 12.91
C ARG A 143 7.05 -13.43 11.54
N ARG A 144 6.14 -14.37 11.25
CA ARG A 144 6.07 -15.04 9.95
C ARG A 144 5.50 -14.15 8.85
N ASP A 145 4.73 -13.13 9.21
CA ASP A 145 4.14 -12.17 8.27
C ASP A 145 5.06 -10.96 8.06
N VAL A 146 5.55 -10.80 6.82
CA VAL A 146 6.45 -9.71 6.42
C VAL A 146 5.60 -8.58 5.83
N PRO A 147 5.61 -7.38 6.44
CA PRO A 147 4.79 -6.28 5.98
C PRO A 147 5.27 -5.78 4.62
N ALA A 148 4.32 -5.31 3.80
CA ALA A 148 4.57 -4.93 2.41
C ALA A 148 5.63 -3.82 2.23
N TYR A 149 5.80 -2.88 3.17
CA TYR A 149 6.82 -1.83 3.03
C TYR A 149 8.25 -2.39 3.17
N ILE A 150 8.43 -3.49 3.91
CA ILE A 150 9.74 -4.14 4.03
C ILE A 150 10.11 -4.81 2.71
N LEU A 151 9.14 -5.45 2.05
CA LEU A 151 9.33 -6.05 0.73
C LEU A 151 9.71 -5.00 -0.33
N ALA A 152 9.29 -3.75 -0.13
CA ALA A 152 9.48 -2.64 -1.06
C ALA A 152 10.58 -1.64 -0.65
N ILE A 153 11.46 -1.96 0.31
CA ILE A 153 12.51 -1.04 0.80
C ILE A 153 13.40 -0.53 -0.36
N ASN A 154 13.69 -1.39 -1.33
CA ASN A 154 14.53 -1.03 -2.48
C ASN A 154 13.73 -0.52 -3.69
N ALA A 155 12.40 -0.48 -3.59
CA ALA A 155 11.53 -0.36 -4.76
C ALA A 155 11.14 1.08 -5.12
N ASN A 156 10.93 1.95 -4.12
CA ASN A 156 10.36 3.28 -4.33
C ASN A 156 11.01 4.37 -3.49
N VAL A 157 11.26 5.52 -4.13
CA VAL A 157 11.62 6.78 -3.45
C VAL A 157 10.36 7.34 -2.77
N GLY A 158 10.44 7.60 -1.46
CA GLY A 158 9.37 8.25 -0.68
C GLY A 158 8.51 7.32 0.20
N GLY A 159 8.84 6.03 0.32
CA GLY A 159 8.28 5.12 1.34
C GLY A 159 6.77 4.82 1.26
N LYS A 160 6.04 5.45 0.33
CA LYS A 160 4.62 5.18 0.12
C LYS A 160 4.45 3.96 -0.77
N ILE A 161 3.94 2.87 -0.20
CA ILE A 161 3.48 1.73 -0.97
C ILE A 161 2.26 2.18 -1.79
N ARG A 162 2.40 2.27 -3.10
CA ARG A 162 1.23 2.32 -3.99
C ARG A 162 0.83 0.90 -4.31
N LEU A 163 -0.07 0.36 -3.49
CA LEU A 163 -0.70 -0.94 -3.73
C LEU A 163 -1.20 -0.99 -5.20
N GLY A 164 -0.60 -1.87 -6.00
CA GLY A 164 -0.95 -2.12 -7.40
C GLY A 164 -0.33 -1.19 -8.47
N LYS A 165 0.64 -0.33 -8.16
CA LYS A 165 1.29 0.53 -9.19
C LYS A 165 2.80 0.36 -9.31
N ASP A 166 3.48 0.04 -8.22
CA ASP A 166 4.93 0.04 -8.18
C ASP A 166 5.44 -1.40 -8.31
N SER A 167 5.66 -1.74 -9.57
CA SER A 167 6.16 -2.99 -10.11
C SER A 167 7.65 -3.18 -9.79
N THR A 168 7.98 -3.64 -8.59
CA THR A 168 9.24 -4.37 -8.36
C THR A 168 8.99 -5.84 -8.05
N LYS A 169 7.93 -6.39 -8.66
CA LYS A 169 7.67 -7.83 -8.77
C LYS A 169 6.97 -8.10 -10.10
N SER A 170 7.58 -7.66 -11.20
CA SER A 170 7.04 -7.68 -12.56
C SER A 170 6.83 -9.09 -13.17
N LEU A 171 6.56 -10.15 -12.39
CA LEU A 171 6.34 -11.47 -12.97
C LEU A 171 5.45 -12.45 -12.17
N VAL A 172 5.01 -12.12 -10.96
CA VAL A 172 4.18 -13.03 -10.17
C VAL A 172 3.01 -12.25 -9.62
N ASN A 173 1.80 -12.55 -10.11
CA ASN A 173 0.56 -12.29 -9.38
C ASN A 173 0.70 -13.01 -8.03
N ASP A 174 1.18 -12.30 -7.00
CA ASP A 174 0.93 -12.74 -5.64
C ASP A 174 -0.57 -12.54 -5.39
N ASP A 175 -1.21 -13.41 -4.62
CA ASP A 175 -2.62 -13.30 -4.20
C ASP A 175 -2.92 -11.98 -3.42
N SER A 176 -1.89 -11.18 -3.16
CA SER A 176 -1.92 -9.86 -2.52
C SER A 176 -2.01 -8.68 -3.49
N ASP A 177 -1.85 -8.89 -4.80
CA ASP A 177 -2.28 -7.89 -5.76
C ASP A 177 -3.78 -7.73 -5.56
N PHE A 178 -4.24 -6.50 -5.30
CA PHE A 178 -5.66 -6.21 -5.17
C PHE A 178 -6.31 -6.54 -6.51
N VAL A 179 -6.75 -7.79 -6.69
CA VAL A 179 -7.51 -8.26 -7.83
C VAL A 179 -8.85 -7.54 -7.71
N LYS A 180 -8.92 -6.31 -8.23
CA LYS A 180 -10.14 -5.49 -8.28
C LYS A 180 -11.31 -6.28 -8.86
N GLU A 181 -11.01 -7.30 -9.66
CA GLU A 181 -11.99 -8.17 -10.30
C GLU A 181 -11.60 -9.64 -10.15
N SER A 182 -12.03 -10.25 -9.05
CA SER A 182 -12.03 -11.71 -8.94
C SER A 182 -12.94 -12.32 -10.01
N LYS A 183 -12.88 -13.64 -10.21
CA LYS A 183 -13.78 -14.34 -11.14
C LYS A 183 -15.25 -14.04 -10.81
N ASP A 184 -15.60 -14.07 -9.53
CA ASP A 184 -16.94 -13.79 -9.03
C ASP A 184 -17.41 -12.36 -9.36
N VAL A 185 -16.50 -11.37 -9.28
CA VAL A 185 -16.81 -9.98 -9.66
C VAL A 185 -17.09 -9.88 -11.16
N LYS A 186 -16.37 -10.64 -12.00
CA LYS A 186 -16.62 -10.67 -13.45
C LYS A 186 -17.97 -11.32 -13.77
N GLU A 187 -18.31 -12.43 -13.10
CA GLU A 187 -19.61 -13.09 -13.25
C GLU A 187 -20.76 -12.18 -12.80
N LEU A 188 -20.60 -11.47 -11.66
CA LEU A 188 -21.57 -10.48 -11.19
C LEU A 188 -21.78 -9.35 -12.20
N LYS A 189 -20.70 -8.81 -12.78
CA LYS A 189 -20.79 -7.75 -13.80
C LYS A 189 -21.52 -8.23 -15.06
N GLN A 190 -21.24 -9.45 -15.52
CA GLN A 190 -21.94 -10.04 -16.66
C GLN A 190 -23.44 -10.20 -16.37
N MET A 191 -23.79 -10.69 -15.18
CA MET A 191 -25.18 -10.80 -14.75
C MET A 191 -25.87 -9.43 -14.64
N GLN A 192 -25.18 -8.41 -14.10
CA GLN A 192 -25.71 -7.04 -14.04
C GLN A 192 -25.96 -6.46 -15.43
N GLN A 193 -25.04 -6.66 -16.37
CA GLN A 193 -25.21 -6.22 -17.75
C GLN A 193 -26.39 -6.93 -18.42
N PHE A 194 -26.53 -8.25 -18.22
CA PHE A 194 -27.67 -9.02 -18.71
C PHE A 194 -29.01 -8.53 -18.12
N ALA A 195 -29.05 -8.27 -16.81
CA ALA A 195 -30.23 -7.73 -16.14
C ALA A 195 -30.64 -6.36 -16.70
N TRP A 196 -29.66 -5.48 -16.94
CA TRP A 196 -29.89 -4.17 -17.52
C TRP A 196 -30.45 -4.26 -18.95
N GLU A 197 -29.89 -5.13 -19.79
CA GLU A 197 -30.40 -5.40 -21.13
C GLU A 197 -31.86 -5.90 -21.10
N LYS A 198 -32.19 -6.81 -20.19
CA LYS A 198 -33.57 -7.32 -20.05
C LYS A 198 -34.55 -6.30 -19.50
N ASN A 199 -34.13 -5.45 -18.57
CA ASN A 199 -34.95 -4.35 -18.10
C ASN A 199 -35.22 -3.33 -19.22
N GLN A 200 -34.21 -3.02 -20.04
CA GLN A 200 -34.35 -2.15 -21.21
C GLN A 200 -35.32 -2.73 -22.27
N GLU A 201 -35.23 -4.04 -22.56
CA GLU A 201 -36.19 -4.73 -23.43
C GLU A 201 -37.62 -4.64 -22.89
N TYR A 202 -37.80 -4.85 -21.58
CA TYR A 202 -39.09 -4.77 -20.91
C TYR A 202 -39.69 -3.36 -20.98
N GLN A 203 -38.91 -2.33 -20.65
CA GLN A 203 -39.33 -0.94 -20.72
C GLN A 203 -39.80 -0.56 -22.13
N LYS A 204 -38.99 -0.86 -23.15
CA LYS A 204 -39.36 -0.59 -24.56
C LYS A 204 -40.64 -1.31 -24.99
N LYS A 205 -40.87 -2.53 -24.51
CA LYS A 205 -42.09 -3.27 -24.82
C LYS A 205 -43.31 -2.62 -24.17
N LYS A 206 -43.20 -2.22 -22.90
CA LYS A 206 -44.27 -1.55 -22.17
C LYS A 206 -44.58 -0.17 -22.72
N GLU A 207 -43.57 0.61 -23.08
CA GLU A 207 -43.74 1.90 -23.76
C GLU A 207 -44.50 1.74 -25.08
N LYS A 208 -44.19 0.70 -25.86
CA LYS A 208 -44.94 0.40 -27.10
C LYS A 208 -46.39 0.03 -26.83
N GLU A 209 -46.65 -0.80 -25.81
CA GLU A 209 -48.01 -1.17 -25.39
C GLU A 209 -48.81 0.06 -24.95
N ILE A 210 -48.21 0.94 -24.14
CA ILE A 210 -48.81 2.20 -23.70
C ILE A 210 -49.07 3.11 -24.89
N PHE A 211 -48.09 3.30 -25.78
CA PHE A 211 -48.25 4.12 -26.98
C PHE A 211 -49.37 3.60 -27.90
N GLN A 212 -49.45 2.27 -28.10
CA GLN A 212 -50.51 1.66 -28.87
C GLN A 212 -51.88 1.82 -28.19
N ALA A 213 -51.94 1.72 -26.86
CA ALA A 213 -53.15 2.00 -26.09
C ALA A 213 -53.55 3.48 -26.16
N GLN A 214 -52.60 4.42 -26.18
CA GLN A 214 -52.87 5.85 -26.39
C GLN A 214 -53.45 6.10 -27.78
N ILE A 215 -52.91 5.46 -28.82
CA ILE A 215 -53.50 5.53 -30.18
C ILE A 215 -54.92 4.97 -30.19
N ALA A 216 -55.17 3.84 -29.52
CA ALA A 216 -56.50 3.25 -29.44
C ALA A 216 -57.48 4.11 -28.62
N ASN A 217 -57.02 4.78 -27.56
CA ASN A 217 -57.81 5.70 -26.75
C ASN A 217 -58.21 6.97 -27.53
N MET A 218 -57.43 7.37 -28.55
CA MET A 218 -57.90 8.39 -29.50
C MET A 218 -59.11 7.94 -30.32
N HIS A 219 -59.40 6.63 -30.42
CA HIS A 219 -60.60 6.09 -31.06
C HIS A 219 -61.73 5.80 -30.06
N ASP A 220 -61.43 5.51 -28.78
CA ASP A 220 -62.42 5.27 -27.73
C ASP A 220 -62.15 6.14 -26.48
N PRO A 221 -62.88 7.25 -26.25
CA PRO A 221 -62.56 8.26 -25.23
C PRO A 221 -62.76 7.82 -23.77
N TYR A 222 -63.15 6.57 -23.52
CA TYR A 222 -63.37 6.02 -22.18
C TYR A 222 -62.28 5.03 -21.74
N ALA A 223 -61.26 4.76 -22.57
CA ALA A 223 -60.19 3.85 -22.20
C ALA A 223 -59.22 4.52 -21.21
N LYS A 224 -59.03 3.92 -20.03
CA LYS A 224 -58.00 4.37 -19.07
C LYS A 224 -56.64 3.88 -19.53
N VAL A 225 -55.70 4.80 -19.74
CA VAL A 225 -54.31 4.48 -20.06
C VAL A 225 -53.44 4.93 -18.90
N ASP A 226 -52.73 4.00 -18.29
CA ASP A 226 -51.74 4.32 -17.26
C ASP A 226 -50.54 5.05 -17.89
N ALA A 227 -50.06 6.09 -17.23
CA ALA A 227 -49.01 6.95 -17.76
C ALA A 227 -47.59 6.37 -17.60
N ASP A 228 -47.39 5.49 -16.63
CA ASP A 228 -46.06 5.03 -16.21
C ASP A 228 -45.84 3.55 -16.51
N VAL A 229 -44.59 3.20 -16.86
CA VAL A 229 -44.17 1.80 -17.03
C VAL A 229 -44.01 1.16 -15.65
N PRO A 230 -44.75 0.08 -15.32
CA PRO A 230 -44.60 -0.60 -14.04
C PRO A 230 -43.20 -1.21 -13.91
N VAL A 231 -42.59 -1.11 -12.72
CA VAL A 231 -41.25 -1.67 -12.46
C VAL A 231 -41.34 -3.18 -12.23
N ASP A 232 -40.59 -3.98 -13.00
CA ASP A 232 -40.48 -5.42 -12.78
C ASP A 232 -39.27 -5.75 -11.87
N LEU A 233 -39.57 -6.07 -10.62
CA LEU A 233 -38.57 -6.47 -9.61
C LEU A 233 -37.84 -7.78 -9.97
N SER A 234 -38.43 -8.62 -10.85
CA SER A 234 -37.81 -9.86 -11.31
C SER A 234 -36.62 -9.64 -12.25
N LEU A 235 -36.44 -8.41 -12.73
CA LEU A 235 -35.36 -8.02 -13.64
C LEU A 235 -34.22 -7.27 -12.94
N ASN A 236 -34.31 -7.09 -11.61
CA ASN A 236 -33.27 -6.43 -10.83
C ASN A 236 -32.38 -7.47 -10.10
N VAL A 237 -31.06 -7.32 -10.27
CA VAL A 237 -30.04 -8.17 -9.64
C VAL A 237 -30.08 -8.08 -8.11
N GLU A 238 -30.35 -6.90 -7.56
CA GLU A 238 -30.39 -6.69 -6.11
C GLU A 238 -31.70 -7.17 -5.49
N ALA A 239 -32.82 -7.03 -6.22
CA ALA A 239 -34.14 -7.43 -5.72
C ALA A 239 -34.40 -8.94 -5.87
N SER A 240 -33.86 -9.59 -6.91
CA SER A 240 -34.05 -11.02 -7.18
C SER A 240 -32.77 -11.70 -7.72
N PRO A 241 -31.69 -11.75 -6.92
CA PRO A 241 -30.37 -12.22 -7.38
C PRO A 241 -30.40 -13.66 -7.91
N THR A 242 -31.04 -14.58 -7.19
CA THR A 242 -31.10 -16.00 -7.59
C THR A 242 -31.88 -16.20 -8.88
N LEU A 243 -32.97 -15.46 -9.06
CA LEU A 243 -33.79 -15.54 -10.27
C LEU A 243 -33.00 -15.03 -11.48
N MET A 244 -32.28 -13.92 -11.31
CA MET A 244 -31.44 -13.36 -12.37
C MET A 244 -30.27 -14.28 -12.71
N MET A 245 -29.64 -14.89 -11.70
CA MET A 245 -28.57 -15.87 -11.89
C MET A 245 -29.05 -17.08 -12.70
N LEU A 246 -30.22 -17.64 -12.37
CA LEU A 246 -30.82 -18.74 -13.13
C LEU A 246 -31.12 -18.34 -14.58
N ARG A 247 -31.71 -17.16 -14.78
CA ARG A 247 -32.00 -16.62 -16.13
C ARG A 247 -30.71 -16.38 -16.94
N ASN A 248 -29.65 -15.89 -16.31
CA ASN A 248 -28.36 -15.69 -16.97
C ASN A 248 -27.74 -17.03 -17.37
N ARG A 249 -27.76 -18.03 -16.48
CA ARG A 249 -27.28 -19.38 -16.77
C ARG A 249 -28.03 -20.03 -17.94
N GLU A 250 -29.36 -19.92 -17.96
CA GLU A 250 -30.16 -20.39 -19.10
C GLU A 250 -29.81 -19.68 -20.41
N ASN A 251 -29.53 -18.38 -20.35
CA ASN A 251 -29.11 -17.59 -21.51
C ASN A 251 -27.74 -18.01 -22.02
N GLU A 252 -26.79 -18.27 -21.14
CA GLU A 252 -25.47 -18.81 -21.49
C GLU A 252 -25.57 -20.18 -22.15
N GLU A 253 -26.40 -21.08 -21.62
CA GLU A 253 -26.67 -22.38 -22.23
C GLU A 253 -27.30 -22.24 -23.63
N LYS A 254 -28.24 -21.29 -23.80
CA LYS A 254 -28.83 -20.98 -25.12
C LYS A 254 -27.78 -20.43 -26.09
N LYS A 255 -26.92 -19.52 -25.64
CA LYS A 255 -25.81 -18.97 -26.44
C LYS A 255 -24.82 -20.07 -26.84
N ARG A 256 -24.50 -21.00 -25.94
CA ARG A 256 -23.62 -22.14 -26.21
C ARG A 256 -24.19 -23.05 -27.29
N LYS A 257 -25.46 -23.48 -27.14
CA LYS A 257 -26.17 -24.29 -28.14
C LYS A 257 -26.27 -23.59 -29.50
N ALA A 258 -26.54 -22.28 -29.51
CA ALA A 258 -26.57 -21.50 -30.76
C ALA A 258 -25.18 -21.43 -31.43
N GLY A 259 -24.10 -21.33 -30.64
CA GLY A 259 -22.72 -21.38 -31.12
C GLY A 259 -22.37 -22.75 -31.73
N GLU A 260 -22.72 -23.84 -31.06
CA GLU A 260 -22.56 -25.21 -31.56
C GLU A 260 -23.32 -25.43 -32.87
N ASN A 261 -24.57 -24.98 -32.95
CA ASN A 261 -25.37 -25.07 -34.18
C ASN A 261 -24.76 -24.26 -35.34
N LYS A 262 -24.22 -23.06 -35.06
CA LYS A 262 -23.52 -22.26 -36.08
C LYS A 262 -22.23 -22.95 -36.54
N LYS A 263 -21.47 -23.53 -35.62
CA LYS A 263 -20.26 -24.31 -35.92
C LYS A 263 -20.59 -25.53 -36.80
N ASN A 264 -21.64 -26.27 -36.46
CA ASN A 264 -22.10 -27.42 -37.25
C ASN A 264 -22.53 -27.02 -38.66
N LYS A 265 -23.32 -25.94 -38.79
CA LYS A 265 -23.72 -25.40 -40.11
C LYS A 265 -22.53 -24.92 -40.97
N LEU A 266 -21.46 -24.43 -40.34
CA LEU A 266 -20.25 -24.04 -41.06
C LEU A 266 -19.45 -25.26 -41.50
N LEU A 267 -19.33 -26.27 -40.64
CA LEU A 267 -18.73 -27.57 -40.98
C LEU A 267 -19.47 -28.23 -42.15
N GLU A 268 -20.80 -28.27 -42.13
CA GLU A 268 -21.61 -28.82 -43.24
C GLU A 268 -21.45 -28.07 -44.57
N ARG A 269 -21.04 -26.79 -44.54
CA ARG A 269 -20.90 -25.96 -45.74
C ARG A 269 -19.49 -25.97 -46.32
N TYR A 270 -18.47 -26.20 -45.50
CA TYR A 270 -17.07 -25.96 -45.86
C TYR A 270 -16.09 -27.08 -45.47
N GLY A 271 -16.55 -28.08 -44.72
CA GLY A 271 -15.80 -29.31 -44.40
C GLY A 271 -16.37 -30.49 -45.18
#